data_AF-A0A7C3TPH9-F1
#
_entry.id   AF-A0A7C3TPH9-F1
#
_cell.length_a   1.000
_cell.length_b   1.000
_cell.length_c   1.000
_cell.angle_alpha   90.00
_cell.angle_beta   90.00
_cell.angle_gamma   90.00
#
_symmetry.space_group_name_H-M   'P 1'
#
loop_
_entity.id
_entity.type
_entity.pdbx_description
1 polymer ?
#
loop_
_entity_poly.entity_id
_entity_poly.type
_entity_poly.pdbx_seq_one_letter_code
_entity_poly.pdbx_strand_id
1 'polypeptide(L)'
;MTGPRPAPSATVRTAGGRFIAPASNMSCAAGAVKCFRRHMSSGIFPRTRARVQYRRMAEQNTGGSKGRPRGSSADIGPILSRWKHHPGTLNVREIMGRDGRVKIQMRLDLGLLQMETSGRPDGARPHGCESLLHYHCKRLRRHIEQTGSEEGFRLTRQECQALRDEAMMYYHRYVSLFVLEQYAGVVRDTQRNLAVLDLCSKYAASEEDRMILEQYRPYILMMNTRARASIECRRSDWRKAYRIVRRGLKRIKQFFDDVGHPEAFAEARESRVLRRFAREIRRHLPVNPLRELQRRLDEAVREERYEEAARLRDEIERLKSQPRT
;
A
#
# COMPACT_ATOMS: atom_id res chain seq x y z
N MET A 1 -19.29 -8.19 -80.22
CA MET A 1 -18.54 -7.92 -78.97
C MET A 1 -19.52 -7.41 -77.94
N THR A 2 -19.55 -8.11 -76.82
CA THR A 2 -20.53 -8.05 -75.73
C THR A 2 -20.38 -6.82 -74.85
N GLY A 3 -21.48 -6.14 -74.54
CA GLY A 3 -21.57 -5.14 -73.47
C GLY A 3 -23.01 -4.63 -73.30
N PRO A 4 -23.70 -4.90 -72.17
CA PRO A 4 -25.14 -4.64 -72.05
C PRO A 4 -25.50 -3.29 -71.41
N ARG A 5 -26.81 -3.03 -71.54
CA ARG A 5 -27.69 -1.87 -71.22
C ARG A 5 -27.75 -1.38 -69.74
N PRO A 6 -28.43 -0.23 -69.48
CA PRO A 6 -28.29 0.60 -68.27
C PRO A 6 -29.50 0.60 -67.27
N ALA A 7 -29.30 1.34 -66.15
CA ALA A 7 -30.26 2.07 -65.27
C ALA A 7 -31.03 1.31 -64.15
N PRO A 8 -31.62 1.96 -63.09
CA PRO A 8 -31.37 3.26 -62.41
C PRO A 8 -31.58 3.30 -60.84
N SER A 9 -31.35 4.51 -60.27
CA SER A 9 -31.99 5.19 -59.11
C SER A 9 -31.70 4.72 -57.66
N ALA A 10 -31.06 5.60 -56.86
CA ALA A 10 -31.64 6.49 -55.82
C ALA A 10 -31.72 5.79 -54.44
N THR A 11 -31.22 6.33 -53.32
CA THR A 11 -31.60 7.64 -52.75
C THR A 11 -30.55 8.14 -51.74
N VAL A 12 -30.40 9.46 -51.73
CA VAL A 12 -29.65 10.35 -50.84
C VAL A 12 -30.13 10.28 -49.37
N ARG A 13 -29.22 10.34 -48.40
CA ARG A 13 -29.27 11.40 -47.36
C ARG A 13 -27.94 11.61 -46.64
N THR A 14 -27.46 12.83 -46.84
CA THR A 14 -26.37 13.55 -46.20
C THR A 14 -26.72 13.96 -44.76
N ALA A 15 -25.71 13.95 -43.90
CA ALA A 15 -25.40 15.01 -42.92
C ALA A 15 -23.99 14.71 -42.39
N GLY A 16 -22.94 15.37 -42.91
CA GLY A 16 -22.32 16.53 -42.27
C GLY A 16 -21.42 16.06 -41.11
N GLY A 17 -20.09 15.99 -41.21
CA GLY A 17 -19.19 17.12 -41.50
C GLY A 17 -19.40 18.19 -40.42
N ARG A 18 -18.45 18.57 -39.56
CA ARG A 18 -16.99 18.61 -39.65
C ARG A 18 -16.39 18.69 -38.23
N PHE A 19 -15.12 18.27 -38.17
CA PHE A 19 -14.03 18.89 -37.42
C PHE A 19 -14.33 20.29 -36.84
N ILE A 20 -14.16 20.44 -35.52
CA ILE A 20 -13.65 21.65 -34.89
C ILE A 20 -12.79 21.20 -33.69
N ALA A 21 -11.49 21.45 -33.75
CA ALA A 21 -10.71 21.65 -32.53
C ALA A 21 -11.03 23.05 -31.98
N PRO A 22 -10.98 23.23 -30.66
CA PRO A 22 -10.28 24.42 -30.18
C PRO A 22 -9.31 24.13 -29.04
N ALA A 23 -8.35 25.05 -29.02
CA ALA A 23 -7.25 25.21 -28.11
C ALA A 23 -7.67 25.53 -26.66
N SER A 24 -6.74 25.23 -25.75
CA SER A 24 -6.31 26.06 -24.61
C SER A 24 -7.37 26.80 -23.79
N ASN A 25 -7.66 26.32 -22.58
CA ASN A 25 -7.20 26.93 -21.31
C ASN A 25 -7.88 26.31 -20.09
N MET A 26 -7.07 26.11 -19.04
CA MET A 26 -7.43 26.03 -17.62
C MET A 26 -8.52 25.02 -17.21
N SER A 27 -8.10 23.82 -16.77
CA SER A 27 -8.55 23.16 -15.54
C SER A 27 -7.99 21.73 -15.49
N CYS A 28 -6.71 21.59 -15.15
CA CYS A 28 -6.03 20.28 -15.13
C CYS A 28 -6.21 19.50 -13.81
N ALA A 29 -6.87 20.06 -12.79
CA ALA A 29 -7.09 19.38 -11.52
C ALA A 29 -8.34 18.46 -11.50
N ALA A 30 -9.31 18.67 -12.41
CA ALA A 30 -10.56 17.90 -12.42
C ALA A 30 -10.48 16.56 -13.17
N GLY A 31 -9.43 16.35 -13.98
CA GLY A 31 -9.26 15.15 -14.82
C GLY A 31 -8.82 13.90 -14.04
N ALA A 32 -7.97 14.06 -13.03
CA ALA A 32 -7.50 12.95 -12.19
C ALA A 32 -8.65 12.30 -11.39
N VAL A 33 -9.67 13.09 -11.05
CA VAL A 33 -10.83 12.70 -10.24
C VAL A 33 -11.87 11.91 -11.05
N LYS A 34 -12.05 12.25 -12.34
CA LYS A 34 -12.94 11.48 -13.23
C LYS A 34 -12.43 10.05 -13.48
N CYS A 35 -11.12 9.84 -13.44
CA CYS A 35 -10.55 8.48 -13.45
C CYS A 35 -10.72 7.77 -12.09
N PHE A 36 -10.67 8.53 -10.98
CA PHE A 36 -10.92 8.06 -9.62
C PHE A 36 -12.34 7.48 -9.40
N ARG A 37 -13.36 8.00 -10.10
CA ARG A 37 -14.74 7.47 -10.04
C ARG A 37 -15.01 6.27 -10.97
N ARG A 38 -14.26 6.09 -12.05
CA ARG A 38 -14.59 5.09 -13.10
C ARG A 38 -13.95 3.72 -12.90
N HIS A 39 -12.92 3.60 -12.06
CA HIS A 39 -12.24 2.33 -11.77
C HIS A 39 -12.65 1.67 -10.43
N MET A 40 -13.66 2.21 -9.74
CA MET A 40 -14.23 1.62 -8.51
C MET A 40 -15.37 0.60 -8.77
N SER A 41 -15.66 0.28 -10.03
CA SER A 41 -16.80 -0.58 -10.42
C SER A 41 -16.44 -1.88 -11.14
N SER A 42 -15.16 -2.21 -11.34
CA SER A 42 -14.74 -3.54 -11.82
C SER A 42 -14.14 -4.32 -10.65
N GLY A 43 -15.00 -5.12 -10.01
CA GLY A 43 -14.67 -5.91 -8.83
C GLY A 43 -13.55 -6.91 -9.08
N ILE A 44 -12.48 -6.82 -8.28
CA ILE A 44 -11.52 -7.91 -8.05
C ILE A 44 -11.06 -7.83 -6.59
N PHE A 45 -11.89 -8.17 -5.60
CA PHE A 45 -11.39 -8.61 -4.27
C PHE A 45 -12.51 -9.35 -3.52
N PRO A 46 -12.39 -10.65 -3.24
CA PRO A 46 -13.35 -11.36 -2.41
C PRO A 46 -13.23 -10.90 -0.95
N ARG A 47 -14.38 -10.88 -0.27
CA ARG A 47 -14.46 -10.78 1.19
C ARG A 47 -13.84 -12.03 1.80
N THR A 48 -12.75 -11.93 2.55
CA THR A 48 -12.28 -13.07 3.36
C THR A 48 -11.73 -12.64 4.73
N ARG A 49 -12.31 -13.24 5.77
CA ARG A 49 -11.64 -13.49 7.04
C ARG A 49 -10.44 -14.39 6.72
N ALA A 50 -9.22 -13.88 6.80
CA ALA A 50 -8.03 -14.68 6.57
C ALA A 50 -7.84 -15.65 7.74
N ARG A 51 -8.03 -16.95 7.49
CA ARG A 51 -7.39 -18.01 8.29
C ARG A 51 -5.96 -18.15 7.76
N VAL A 52 -4.98 -17.73 8.55
CA VAL A 52 -3.56 -17.93 8.26
C VAL A 52 -3.23 -19.38 8.59
N GLN A 53 -3.02 -20.22 7.58
CA GLN A 53 -2.45 -21.56 7.80
C GLN A 53 -0.92 -21.44 7.77
N TYR A 54 -0.31 -21.40 8.95
CA TYR A 54 1.14 -21.52 9.11
C TYR A 54 1.50 -23.01 9.09
N ARG A 55 2.22 -23.47 8.05
CA ARG A 55 2.76 -24.83 8.00
C ARG A 55 4.27 -24.78 7.87
N ARG A 56 4.96 -25.02 8.99
CA ARG A 56 6.39 -25.35 9.00
C ARG A 56 6.52 -26.75 8.40
N MET A 57 7.07 -26.86 7.20
CA MET A 57 7.47 -28.17 6.66
C MET A 57 8.96 -28.36 6.93
N ALA A 58 9.27 -29.34 7.79
CA ALA A 58 10.61 -29.89 7.91
C ALA A 58 10.80 -30.91 6.77
N GLU A 59 11.87 -30.76 6.00
CA GLU A 59 12.19 -31.64 4.88
C GLU A 59 12.73 -32.98 5.40
N GLN A 60 12.05 -34.08 5.04
CA GLN A 60 12.53 -35.44 5.25
C GLN A 60 13.48 -35.82 4.11
N ASN A 61 14.70 -36.16 4.50
CA ASN A 61 15.79 -36.58 3.65
C ASN A 61 15.65 -38.07 3.34
N THR A 62 15.55 -38.47 2.06
CA THR A 62 15.65 -39.89 1.66
C THR A 62 16.50 -40.06 0.39
N GLY A 63 17.62 -40.76 0.61
CA GLY A 63 18.38 -41.67 -0.25
C GLY A 63 18.28 -41.62 -1.79
N GLY A 64 19.42 -41.30 -2.41
CA GLY A 64 20.15 -42.21 -3.31
C GLY A 64 19.58 -42.55 -4.69
N SER A 65 20.15 -41.94 -5.74
CA SER A 65 20.31 -42.58 -7.06
C SER A 65 21.37 -41.83 -7.89
N LYS A 66 22.42 -42.55 -8.30
CA LYS A 66 23.49 -42.06 -9.20
C LYS A 66 22.94 -41.93 -10.63
N GLY A 67 23.18 -40.80 -11.31
CA GLY A 67 22.95 -40.73 -12.76
C GLY A 67 23.04 -39.33 -13.38
N ARG A 68 24.16 -39.11 -14.11
CA ARG A 68 24.50 -38.04 -15.08
C ARG A 68 24.39 -36.57 -14.60
N PRO A 69 25.23 -35.64 -15.09
CA PRO A 69 25.07 -34.22 -14.80
C PRO A 69 23.83 -33.73 -15.56
N ARG A 70 22.65 -33.89 -14.96
CA ARG A 70 21.42 -33.31 -15.47
C ARG A 70 21.57 -31.80 -15.33
N GLY A 71 21.66 -31.09 -16.45
CA GLY A 71 21.40 -29.65 -16.43
C GLY A 71 20.09 -29.45 -15.66
N SER A 72 20.13 -28.65 -14.59
CA SER A 72 18.97 -28.47 -13.73
C SER A 72 17.85 -27.92 -14.60
N SER A 73 16.82 -28.73 -14.85
CA SER A 73 15.67 -28.29 -15.63
C SER A 73 15.13 -27.00 -15.01
N ALA A 74 14.94 -25.97 -15.84
CA ALA A 74 14.33 -24.71 -15.43
C ALA A 74 12.80 -24.84 -15.23
N ASP A 75 12.26 -26.04 -15.45
CA ASP A 75 10.86 -26.36 -15.20
C ASP A 75 10.51 -26.21 -13.72
N ILE A 76 9.64 -25.23 -13.44
CA ILE A 76 9.12 -24.95 -12.10
C ILE A 76 7.95 -25.86 -11.71
N GLY A 77 7.40 -26.65 -12.65
CA GLY A 77 6.28 -27.57 -12.46
C GLY A 77 6.38 -28.44 -11.20
N PRO A 78 7.54 -29.08 -10.90
CA PRO A 78 7.73 -29.84 -9.67
C PRO A 78 7.56 -29.02 -8.38
N ILE A 79 7.93 -27.73 -8.39
CA ILE A 79 7.75 -26.85 -7.23
C ILE A 79 6.27 -26.45 -7.11
N LEU A 80 5.64 -26.12 -8.24
CA LEU A 80 4.23 -25.70 -8.29
C LEU A 80 3.26 -26.83 -7.93
N SER A 81 3.59 -28.08 -8.24
CA SER A 81 2.75 -29.25 -7.91
C SER A 81 2.75 -29.53 -6.41
N ARG A 82 3.90 -29.34 -5.75
CA ARG A 82 4.07 -29.49 -4.29
C ARG A 82 3.48 -28.33 -3.49
N TRP A 83 3.34 -27.15 -4.11
CA TRP A 83 2.75 -25.97 -3.47
C TRP A 83 1.54 -25.46 -4.24
N LYS A 84 0.36 -26.00 -3.89
CA LYS A 84 -0.92 -25.67 -4.53
C LYS A 84 -1.29 -24.20 -4.31
N HIS A 85 -1.83 -23.59 -5.36
CA HIS A 85 -2.36 -22.24 -5.32
C HIS A 85 -3.78 -22.27 -4.73
N HIS A 86 -4.07 -21.36 -3.80
CA HIS A 86 -5.41 -21.16 -3.24
C HIS A 86 -5.94 -19.77 -3.62
N PRO A 87 -6.91 -19.70 -4.55
CA PRO A 87 -7.46 -18.43 -5.02
C PRO A 87 -7.99 -17.56 -3.88
N GLY A 88 -7.79 -16.24 -3.98
CA GLY A 88 -8.28 -15.29 -2.98
C GLY A 88 -7.50 -15.27 -1.66
N THR A 89 -6.42 -16.05 -1.54
CA THR A 89 -5.51 -16.02 -0.38
C THR A 89 -4.08 -15.74 -0.83
N LEU A 90 -3.41 -14.83 -0.12
CA LEU A 90 -2.00 -14.56 -0.37
C LEU A 90 -1.17 -15.70 0.25
N ASN A 91 -0.69 -16.60 -0.60
CA ASN A 91 0.08 -17.77 -0.20
C ASN A 91 1.57 -17.42 -0.17
N VAL A 92 2.15 -17.42 1.02
CA VAL A 92 3.52 -16.94 1.26
C VAL A 92 4.24 -17.90 2.20
N ARG A 93 5.53 -18.13 1.97
CA ARG A 93 6.40 -18.91 2.86
C ARG A 93 7.81 -18.36 2.86
N GLU A 94 8.57 -18.73 3.89
CA GLU A 94 10.02 -18.61 3.90
C GLU A 94 10.65 -19.94 3.48
N ILE A 95 11.78 -19.86 2.78
CA ILE A 95 12.60 -21.02 2.41
C ILE A 95 14.08 -20.70 2.65
N MET A 96 14.90 -21.74 2.75
CA MET A 96 16.36 -21.60 2.69
C MET A 96 16.81 -21.57 1.22
N GLY A 97 17.48 -20.50 0.81
CA GLY A 97 18.10 -20.39 -0.51
C GLY A 97 19.32 -21.29 -0.65
N ARG A 98 19.76 -21.53 -1.90
CA ARG A 98 21.01 -22.27 -2.19
C ARG A 98 22.25 -21.57 -1.65
N ASP A 99 22.16 -20.28 -1.42
CA ASP A 99 23.18 -19.43 -0.80
C ASP A 99 23.17 -19.47 0.73
N GLY A 100 22.35 -20.34 1.34
CA GLY A 100 22.22 -20.46 2.80
C GLY A 100 21.49 -19.28 3.45
N ARG A 101 20.83 -18.42 2.67
CA ARG A 101 20.08 -17.26 3.16
C ARG A 101 18.58 -17.50 3.05
N VAL A 102 17.83 -16.98 4.02
CA VAL A 102 16.37 -17.03 3.99
C VAL A 102 15.83 -16.20 2.82
N LYS A 103 14.92 -16.79 2.04
CA LYS A 103 14.19 -16.13 0.95
C LYS A 103 12.69 -16.18 1.22
N ILE A 104 11.96 -15.24 0.64
CA ILE A 104 10.50 -15.20 0.67
C ILE A 104 9.98 -15.75 -0.65
N GLN A 105 9.05 -16.69 -0.60
CA GLN A 105 8.30 -17.12 -1.77
C GLN A 105 6.83 -16.72 -1.67
N MET A 106 6.26 -16.26 -2.78
CA MET A 106 4.84 -15.92 -2.92
C MET A 106 4.25 -16.70 -4.09
N ARG A 107 3.15 -17.43 -3.87
CA ARG A 107 2.50 -18.22 -4.92
C ARG A 107 1.56 -17.34 -5.73
N LEU A 108 1.75 -17.35 -7.04
CA LEU A 108 0.86 -16.78 -8.05
C LEU A 108 -0.02 -17.88 -8.65
N ASP A 109 -0.94 -17.54 -9.53
CA ASP A 109 -1.83 -18.50 -10.19
C ASP A 109 -0.99 -19.49 -11.03
N LEU A 110 -0.21 -18.96 -11.96
CA LEU A 110 0.61 -19.73 -12.92
C LEU A 110 2.10 -19.79 -12.55
N GLY A 111 2.48 -19.32 -11.36
CA GLY A 111 3.89 -19.29 -10.98
C GLY A 111 4.15 -18.96 -9.51
N LEU A 112 5.36 -18.51 -9.24
CA LEU A 112 5.76 -18.01 -7.93
C LEU A 112 6.71 -16.83 -8.10
N LEU A 113 6.75 -15.96 -7.11
CA LEU A 113 7.85 -15.02 -6.92
C LEU A 113 8.76 -15.58 -5.84
N GLN A 114 10.07 -15.42 -6.02
CA GLN A 114 11.06 -15.61 -4.97
C GLN A 114 11.80 -14.29 -4.79
N MET A 115 11.93 -13.85 -3.54
CA MET A 115 12.45 -12.52 -3.20
C MET A 115 13.46 -12.58 -2.07
N GLU A 116 14.45 -11.71 -2.12
CA GLU A 116 15.35 -11.42 -1.00
C GLU A 116 14.60 -10.79 0.18
N THR A 117 14.97 -11.17 1.41
CA THR A 117 14.40 -10.60 2.64
C THR A 117 14.85 -9.15 2.91
N SER A 118 15.99 -8.76 2.35
CA SER A 118 16.61 -7.42 2.49
C SER A 118 17.18 -6.90 1.17
N GLY A 119 17.43 -5.59 1.06
CA GLY A 119 17.89 -4.97 -0.18
C GLY A 119 16.82 -4.97 -1.27
N ARG A 120 17.20 -4.99 -2.55
CA ARG A 120 16.25 -5.12 -3.66
C ARG A 120 15.62 -6.52 -3.68
N PRO A 121 14.29 -6.66 -3.87
CA PRO A 121 13.62 -7.96 -3.81
C PRO A 121 14.16 -9.01 -4.80
N ASP A 122 14.65 -8.61 -5.97
CA ASP A 122 15.25 -9.50 -6.97
C ASP A 122 16.75 -9.77 -6.75
N GLY A 123 17.35 -9.16 -5.71
CA GLY A 123 18.78 -9.27 -5.40
C GLY A 123 19.71 -8.45 -6.32
N ALA A 124 19.18 -7.76 -7.33
CA ALA A 124 19.97 -6.97 -8.25
C ALA A 124 20.51 -5.68 -7.59
N ARG A 125 21.62 -5.14 -8.13
CA ARG A 125 22.22 -3.87 -7.68
C ARG A 125 22.35 -2.87 -8.84
N PRO A 126 21.26 -2.21 -9.26
CA PRO A 126 21.28 -1.31 -10.41
C PRO A 126 22.26 -0.15 -10.19
N HIS A 127 23.13 0.11 -11.16
CA HIS A 127 24.19 1.13 -11.07
C HIS A 127 25.07 0.99 -9.80
N GLY A 128 25.32 -0.24 -9.35
CA GLY A 128 26.06 -0.54 -8.11
C GLY A 128 25.34 -0.13 -6.82
N CYS A 129 24.13 0.43 -6.92
CA CYS A 129 23.33 0.86 -5.78
C CYS A 129 22.38 -0.26 -5.32
N GLU A 130 21.90 -0.16 -4.08
CA GLU A 130 20.93 -1.13 -3.55
C GLU A 130 19.60 -1.10 -4.30
N SER A 131 19.18 0.06 -4.81
CA SER A 131 17.91 0.25 -5.52
C SER A 131 18.01 1.42 -6.50
N LEU A 132 17.06 1.51 -7.44
CA LEU A 132 16.94 2.68 -8.32
C LEU A 132 16.63 3.93 -7.51
N LEU A 133 15.80 3.83 -6.46
CA LEU A 133 15.59 4.95 -5.54
C LEU A 133 16.92 5.46 -4.97
N HIS A 134 17.77 4.55 -4.47
CA HIS A 134 19.09 4.92 -3.94
C HIS A 134 19.96 5.61 -5.00
N TYR A 135 19.98 5.08 -6.23
CA TYR A 135 20.71 5.66 -7.34
C TYR A 135 20.23 7.09 -7.67
N HIS A 136 18.93 7.31 -7.79
CA HIS A 136 18.39 8.65 -8.11
C HIS A 136 18.55 9.63 -6.95
N CYS A 137 18.46 9.19 -5.68
CA CYS A 137 18.79 10.04 -4.54
C CYS A 137 20.26 10.47 -4.55
N LYS A 138 21.19 9.59 -4.93
CA LYS A 138 22.61 9.95 -5.11
C LYS A 138 22.80 10.96 -6.23
N ARG A 139 22.11 10.78 -7.35
CA ARG A 139 22.15 11.75 -8.47
C ARG A 139 21.62 13.13 -8.06
N LEU A 140 20.51 13.17 -7.33
CA LEU A 140 19.95 14.41 -6.81
C LEU A 140 20.92 15.12 -5.86
N ARG A 141 21.56 14.38 -4.94
CA ARG A 141 22.58 14.96 -4.04
C ARG A 141 23.76 15.55 -4.81
N ARG A 142 24.30 14.80 -5.77
CA ARG A 142 25.40 15.28 -6.63
C ARG A 142 25.00 16.53 -7.41
N HIS A 143 23.77 16.57 -7.94
CA HIS A 143 23.25 17.74 -8.62
C HIS A 143 23.25 18.96 -7.70
N ILE A 144 22.70 18.83 -6.49
CA ILE A 144 22.68 19.89 -5.47
C ILE A 144 24.10 20.33 -5.08
N GLU A 145 25.04 19.39 -4.93
CA GLU A 145 26.45 19.69 -4.64
C GLU A 145 27.13 20.51 -5.75
N GLN A 146 26.70 20.32 -7.01
CA GLN A 146 27.29 20.98 -8.18
C GLN A 146 26.63 22.32 -8.52
N THR A 147 25.31 22.45 -8.34
CA THR A 147 24.53 23.62 -8.73
C THR A 147 24.12 24.51 -7.54
N GLY A 148 24.26 24.01 -6.31
CA GLY A 148 23.78 24.67 -5.09
C GLY A 148 22.27 24.58 -4.87
N SER A 149 21.51 23.96 -5.79
CA SER A 149 20.05 23.88 -5.70
C SER A 149 19.49 22.59 -6.33
N GLU A 150 18.23 22.29 -6.08
CA GLU A 150 17.52 21.18 -6.73
C GLU A 150 16.93 21.55 -8.10
N GLU A 151 17.05 22.81 -8.51
CA GLU A 151 16.49 23.30 -9.77
C GLU A 151 17.15 22.63 -10.97
N GLY A 152 16.37 22.34 -12.00
CA GLY A 152 16.85 21.62 -13.19
C GLY A 152 16.97 20.10 -13.04
N PHE A 153 16.99 19.54 -11.81
CA PHE A 153 16.94 18.08 -11.65
C PHE A 153 15.58 17.53 -12.08
N ARG A 154 15.58 16.58 -13.02
CA ARG A 154 14.37 15.95 -13.55
C ARG A 154 14.57 14.45 -13.75
N LEU A 155 13.50 13.70 -13.53
CA LEU A 155 13.38 12.29 -13.90
C LEU A 155 12.66 12.18 -15.24
N THR A 156 13.25 11.40 -16.15
CA THR A 156 12.64 11.07 -17.44
C THR A 156 11.49 10.08 -17.27
N ARG A 157 10.64 9.97 -18.29
CA ARG A 157 9.54 8.98 -18.32
C ARG A 157 10.03 7.54 -18.11
N GLN A 158 11.18 7.19 -18.71
CA GLN A 158 11.78 5.86 -18.58
C GLN A 158 12.27 5.58 -17.15
N GLU A 159 12.87 6.58 -16.50
CA GLU A 159 13.32 6.47 -15.10
C GLU A 159 12.14 6.35 -14.14
N CYS A 160 11.08 7.14 -14.37
CA CYS A 160 9.83 7.01 -13.62
C CYS A 160 9.20 5.62 -13.80
N GLN A 161 9.19 5.08 -15.02
CA GLN A 161 8.71 3.72 -15.27
C GLN A 161 9.54 2.68 -14.51
N ALA A 162 10.88 2.76 -14.58
CA ALA A 162 11.75 1.82 -13.89
C ALA A 162 11.58 1.89 -12.36
N LEU A 163 11.35 3.08 -11.80
CA LEU A 163 11.02 3.27 -10.38
C LEU A 163 9.67 2.63 -10.00
N ARG A 164 8.66 2.72 -10.87
CA ARG A 164 7.35 2.05 -10.70
C ARG A 164 7.51 0.53 -10.70
N ASP A 165 8.24 -0.01 -11.66
CA ASP A 165 8.48 -1.44 -11.78
C ASP A 165 9.23 -1.97 -10.54
N GLU A 166 10.25 -1.24 -10.07
CA GLU A 166 10.91 -1.55 -8.80
C GLU A 166 9.93 -1.47 -7.63
N ALA A 167 9.07 -0.44 -7.55
CA ALA A 167 8.09 -0.32 -6.48
C ALA A 167 7.08 -1.48 -6.42
N MET A 168 6.74 -2.09 -7.56
CA MET A 168 5.92 -3.30 -7.62
C MET A 168 6.62 -4.52 -7.01
N MET A 169 7.95 -4.64 -7.16
CA MET A 169 8.71 -5.70 -6.50
C MET A 169 8.64 -5.55 -4.97
N TYR A 170 8.84 -4.33 -4.47
CA TYR A 170 8.72 -4.05 -3.02
C TYR A 170 7.28 -4.23 -2.53
N TYR A 171 6.27 -3.95 -3.36
CA TYR A 171 4.87 -4.24 -3.06
C TYR A 171 4.66 -5.71 -2.75
N HIS A 172 5.06 -6.60 -3.66
CA HIS A 172 4.94 -8.04 -3.47
C HIS A 172 5.65 -8.52 -2.21
N ARG A 173 6.83 -7.95 -1.91
CA ARG A 173 7.56 -8.30 -0.70
C ARG A 173 6.87 -7.82 0.57
N TYR A 174 6.41 -6.58 0.65
CA TYR A 174 5.83 -6.08 1.90
C TYR A 174 4.45 -6.68 2.21
N VAL A 175 3.65 -7.05 1.20
CA VAL A 175 2.41 -7.79 1.45
C VAL A 175 2.71 -9.20 1.95
N SER A 176 3.77 -9.82 1.41
CA SER A 176 4.28 -11.12 1.84
C SER A 176 4.78 -11.08 3.29
N LEU A 177 5.63 -10.10 3.61
CA LEU A 177 6.13 -9.85 4.97
C LEU A 177 5.02 -9.55 5.96
N PHE A 178 3.95 -8.88 5.52
CA PHE A 178 2.80 -8.60 6.38
C PHE A 178 2.06 -9.89 6.78
N VAL A 179 1.87 -10.82 5.83
CA VAL A 179 1.29 -12.15 6.10
C VAL A 179 2.22 -13.01 6.96
N LEU A 180 3.53 -12.95 6.71
CA LEU A 180 4.56 -13.59 7.54
C LEU A 180 4.80 -12.87 8.87
N GLU A 181 4.04 -11.81 9.15
CA GLU A 181 4.09 -11.15 10.45
C GLU A 181 5.48 -10.53 10.76
N GLN A 182 6.25 -10.22 9.72
CA GLN A 182 7.56 -9.57 9.76
C GLN A 182 7.43 -8.07 9.56
N TYR A 183 6.81 -7.41 10.54
CA TYR A 183 6.40 -6.01 10.42
C TYR A 183 7.56 -5.03 10.19
N ALA A 184 8.76 -5.30 10.71
CA ALA A 184 9.92 -4.42 10.48
C ALA A 184 10.25 -4.28 8.98
N GLY A 185 10.21 -5.40 8.24
CA GLY A 185 10.42 -5.39 6.80
C GLY A 185 9.28 -4.69 6.04
N VAL A 186 8.03 -4.82 6.51
CA VAL A 186 6.89 -4.08 5.94
C VAL A 186 7.10 -2.57 6.10
N VAL A 187 7.55 -2.12 7.27
CA VAL A 187 7.83 -0.70 7.53
C VAL A 187 8.91 -0.18 6.59
N ARG A 188 10.03 -0.90 6.47
CA ARG A 188 11.14 -0.56 5.56
C ARG A 188 10.66 -0.42 4.11
N ASP A 189 9.98 -1.43 3.59
CA ASP A 189 9.59 -1.47 2.18
C ASP A 189 8.49 -0.45 1.85
N THR A 190 7.53 -0.25 2.74
CA THR A 190 6.49 0.78 2.56
C THR A 190 7.06 2.19 2.68
N GLN A 191 8.04 2.44 3.57
CA GLN A 191 8.75 3.71 3.63
C GLN A 191 9.53 3.99 2.35
N ARG A 192 10.25 2.99 1.83
CA ARG A 192 10.93 3.07 0.54
C ARG A 192 9.95 3.43 -0.58
N ASN A 193 8.79 2.78 -0.65
CA ASN A 193 7.80 3.08 -1.69
C ASN A 193 7.21 4.49 -1.54
N LEU A 194 6.93 4.96 -0.31
CA LEU A 194 6.50 6.35 -0.09
C LEU A 194 7.56 7.35 -0.57
N ALA A 195 8.85 7.06 -0.35
CA ALA A 195 9.93 7.91 -0.85
C ALA A 195 10.05 7.92 -2.38
N VAL A 196 9.67 6.83 -3.08
CA VAL A 196 9.54 6.86 -4.55
C VAL A 196 8.40 7.76 -5.00
N LEU A 197 7.24 7.69 -4.34
CA LEU A 197 6.13 8.58 -4.62
C LEU A 197 6.55 10.05 -4.45
N ASP A 198 7.21 10.37 -3.34
CA ASP A 198 7.73 11.72 -3.08
C ASP A 198 8.74 12.18 -4.16
N LEU A 199 9.65 11.30 -4.58
CA LEU A 199 10.64 11.59 -5.61
C LEU A 199 9.99 11.84 -6.99
N CYS A 200 9.07 10.96 -7.41
CA CYS A 200 8.36 11.11 -8.68
C CYS A 200 7.47 12.35 -8.69
N SER A 201 6.69 12.57 -7.63
CA SER A 201 5.83 13.74 -7.48
C SER A 201 6.61 15.05 -7.62
N LYS A 202 7.81 15.12 -7.03
CA LYS A 202 8.63 16.34 -7.04
C LYS A 202 9.45 16.55 -8.32
N TYR A 203 10.05 15.48 -8.86
CA TYR A 203 11.08 15.61 -9.89
C TYR A 203 10.73 15.01 -11.24
N ALA A 204 9.60 14.32 -11.41
CA ALA A 204 9.23 13.84 -12.75
C ALA A 204 9.03 15.02 -13.71
N ALA A 205 9.49 14.83 -14.96
CA ALA A 205 9.39 15.85 -15.99
C ALA A 205 7.95 16.04 -16.50
N SER A 206 7.15 14.97 -16.54
CA SER A 206 5.75 15.00 -16.98
C SER A 206 4.81 15.04 -15.79
N GLU A 207 3.70 15.77 -15.92
CA GLU A 207 2.65 15.83 -14.88
C GLU A 207 1.98 14.46 -14.67
N GLU A 208 1.84 13.67 -15.73
CA GLU A 208 1.33 12.30 -15.65
C GLU A 208 2.18 11.43 -14.72
N ASP A 209 3.51 11.47 -14.87
CA ASP A 209 4.43 10.68 -14.05
C ASP A 209 4.49 11.17 -12.59
N ARG A 210 4.19 12.46 -12.33
CA ARG A 210 4.07 13.00 -10.96
C ARG A 210 2.85 12.45 -10.25
N MET A 211 1.76 12.22 -10.98
CA MET A 211 0.45 11.90 -10.41
C MET A 211 0.13 10.40 -10.40
N ILE A 212 0.66 9.61 -11.36
CA ILE A 212 0.26 8.21 -11.56
C ILE A 212 0.43 7.33 -10.31
N LEU A 213 1.44 7.60 -9.48
CA LEU A 213 1.71 6.82 -8.27
C LEU A 213 0.94 7.32 -7.04
N GLU A 214 0.46 8.56 -7.04
CA GLU A 214 -0.18 9.19 -5.89
C GLU A 214 -1.48 8.49 -5.48
N GLN A 215 -2.20 7.88 -6.44
CA GLN A 215 -3.38 7.07 -6.17
C GLN A 215 -3.13 5.90 -5.20
N TYR A 216 -1.89 5.42 -5.09
CA TYR A 216 -1.53 4.32 -4.19
C TYR A 216 -1.09 4.80 -2.79
N ARG A 217 -0.88 6.11 -2.59
CA ARG A 217 -0.37 6.66 -1.33
C ARG A 217 -1.23 6.29 -0.12
N PRO A 218 -2.58 6.40 -0.15
CA PRO A 218 -3.41 6.00 0.99
C PRO A 218 -3.18 4.55 1.42
N TYR A 219 -3.09 3.64 0.45
CA TYR A 219 -2.91 2.22 0.70
C TYR A 219 -1.54 1.94 1.33
N ILE A 220 -0.47 2.52 0.80
CA ILE A 220 0.89 2.34 1.35
C ILE A 220 0.97 2.92 2.77
N LEU A 221 0.38 4.10 3.01
CA LEU A 221 0.28 4.70 4.35
C LEU A 221 -0.46 3.79 5.33
N MET A 222 -1.56 3.17 4.90
CA MET A 222 -2.33 2.24 5.72
C MET A 222 -1.51 1.00 6.07
N MET A 223 -0.82 0.39 5.10
CA MET A 223 0.05 -0.77 5.36
C MET A 223 1.22 -0.43 6.29
N ASN A 224 1.89 0.70 6.05
CA ASN A 224 2.94 1.20 6.94
C ASN A 224 2.44 1.39 8.37
N THR A 225 1.27 2.03 8.52
CA THR A 225 0.65 2.29 9.82
C THR A 225 0.30 0.99 10.55
N ARG A 226 -0.29 0.02 9.84
CA ARG A 226 -0.63 -1.29 10.42
C ARG A 226 0.62 -2.00 10.93
N ALA A 227 1.68 -2.05 10.13
CA ALA A 227 2.93 -2.69 10.52
C ALA A 227 3.56 -2.02 11.75
N ARG A 228 3.68 -0.68 11.76
CA ARG A 228 4.24 0.06 12.90
C ARG A 228 3.45 -0.15 14.18
N ALA A 229 2.12 -0.07 14.11
CA ALA A 229 1.29 -0.29 15.29
C ALA A 229 1.35 -1.74 15.78
N SER A 230 1.43 -2.72 14.86
CA SER A 230 1.53 -4.14 15.24
C SER A 230 2.85 -4.49 15.95
N ILE A 231 3.95 -3.80 15.62
CA ILE A 231 5.21 -3.91 16.37
C ILE A 231 5.01 -3.50 17.83
N GLU A 232 4.32 -2.38 18.08
CA GLU A 232 4.08 -1.91 19.45
C GLU A 232 3.04 -2.76 20.18
N CYS A 233 2.03 -3.30 19.47
CA CYS A 233 1.10 -4.28 20.03
C CYS A 233 1.83 -5.52 20.56
N ARG A 234 2.84 -6.04 19.83
CA ARG A 234 3.66 -7.17 20.31
C ARG A 234 4.47 -6.86 21.56
N ARG A 235 4.82 -5.58 21.75
CA ARG A 235 5.51 -5.09 22.95
C ARG A 235 4.53 -4.72 24.07
N SER A 236 3.23 -4.97 23.89
CA SER A 236 2.14 -4.55 24.78
C SER A 236 2.08 -3.03 25.04
N ASP A 237 2.71 -2.20 24.20
CA ASP A 237 2.58 -0.74 24.26
C ASP A 237 1.36 -0.28 23.47
N TRP A 238 0.18 -0.61 24.01
CA TRP A 238 -1.12 -0.31 23.41
C TRP A 238 -1.34 1.19 23.22
N ARG A 239 -0.81 2.02 24.13
CA ARG A 239 -0.90 3.49 24.05
C ARG A 239 -0.15 4.01 22.83
N LYS A 240 1.09 3.57 22.62
CA LYS A 240 1.86 3.94 21.44
C LYS A 240 1.28 3.36 20.15
N ALA A 241 0.83 2.10 20.16
CA ALA A 241 0.15 1.49 19.02
C ALA A 241 -1.07 2.32 18.58
N TYR A 242 -1.92 2.71 19.54
CA TYR A 242 -3.10 3.54 19.25
C TYR A 242 -2.73 4.92 18.69
N ARG A 243 -1.72 5.59 19.27
CA ARG A 243 -1.20 6.87 18.74
C ARG A 243 -0.69 6.75 17.31
N ILE A 244 0.02 5.67 16.98
CA ILE A 244 0.50 5.39 15.62
C ILE A 244 -0.68 5.28 14.65
N VAL A 245 -1.72 4.52 14.98
CA VAL A 245 -2.90 4.37 14.11
C VAL A 245 -3.63 5.70 13.91
N ARG A 246 -3.79 6.49 14.97
CA ARG A 246 -4.38 7.84 14.89
C ARG A 246 -3.58 8.78 14.00
N ARG A 247 -2.25 8.76 14.09
CA ARG A 247 -1.38 9.54 13.20
C ARG A 247 -1.48 9.06 11.75
N GLY A 248 -1.55 7.76 11.51
CA GLY A 248 -1.78 7.20 10.17
C GLY A 248 -3.10 7.67 9.55
N LEU A 249 -4.20 7.63 10.33
CA LEU A 249 -5.49 8.18 9.90
C LEU A 249 -5.40 9.67 9.57
N LYS A 250 -4.70 10.47 10.39
CA LYS A 250 -4.50 11.90 10.10
C LYS A 250 -3.74 12.13 8.79
N ARG A 251 -2.69 11.33 8.50
CA ARG A 251 -1.92 11.43 7.25
C ARG A 251 -2.76 11.07 6.02
N ILE A 252 -3.58 10.02 6.12
CA ILE A 252 -4.48 9.64 5.02
C ILE A 252 -5.56 10.70 4.81
N LYS A 253 -6.10 11.29 5.90
CA LYS A 253 -7.02 12.42 5.78
C LYS A 253 -6.37 13.60 5.07
N GLN A 254 -5.17 13.99 5.52
CA GLN A 254 -4.41 15.09 4.92
C GLN A 254 -4.22 14.89 3.41
N PHE A 255 -3.87 13.68 2.98
CA PHE A 255 -3.77 13.38 1.55
C PHE A 255 -5.07 13.69 0.79
N PHE A 256 -6.22 13.27 1.32
CA PHE A 256 -7.52 13.55 0.68
C PHE A 256 -7.87 15.03 0.71
N ASP A 257 -7.51 15.74 1.78
CA ASP A 257 -7.66 17.19 1.87
C ASP A 257 -6.78 17.90 0.81
N ASP A 258 -5.52 17.48 0.65
CA ASP A 258 -4.54 18.05 -0.29
C ASP A 258 -4.94 17.85 -1.76
N VAL A 259 -5.55 16.71 -2.10
CA VAL A 259 -6.04 16.44 -3.48
C VAL A 259 -7.44 17.00 -3.74
N GLY A 260 -8.02 17.76 -2.80
CA GLY A 260 -9.31 18.44 -2.96
C GLY A 260 -10.55 17.55 -2.80
N HIS A 261 -10.42 16.38 -2.17
CA HIS A 261 -11.51 15.41 -1.94
C HIS A 261 -11.64 14.97 -0.47
N PRO A 262 -11.86 15.91 0.47
CA PRO A 262 -11.96 15.60 1.90
C PRO A 262 -13.06 14.56 2.22
N GLU A 263 -14.15 14.54 1.43
CA GLU A 263 -15.25 13.59 1.56
C GLU A 263 -14.83 12.13 1.32
N ALA A 264 -13.87 11.91 0.42
CA ALA A 264 -13.41 10.56 0.06
C ALA A 264 -12.73 9.85 1.24
N PHE A 265 -12.17 10.58 2.20
CA PHE A 265 -11.57 10.00 3.41
C PHE A 265 -12.56 9.15 4.22
N ALA A 266 -13.84 9.56 4.26
CA ALA A 266 -14.88 8.87 5.02
C ALA A 266 -15.12 7.46 4.48
N GLU A 267 -15.10 7.34 3.14
CA GLU A 267 -15.45 6.15 2.38
C GLU A 267 -14.26 5.26 2.05
N ALA A 268 -13.05 5.83 2.04
CA ALA A 268 -11.82 5.12 1.74
C ALA A 268 -11.66 3.83 2.56
N ARG A 269 -11.34 2.74 1.86
CA ARG A 269 -11.15 1.41 2.45
C ARG A 269 -10.06 1.45 3.52
N GLU A 270 -8.98 2.18 3.26
CA GLU A 270 -7.83 2.39 4.11
C GLU A 270 -8.23 2.97 5.46
N SER A 271 -9.07 4.02 5.42
CA SER A 271 -9.63 4.67 6.60
C SER A 271 -10.50 3.71 7.40
N ARG A 272 -11.36 2.94 6.74
CA ARG A 272 -12.22 1.94 7.40
C ARG A 272 -11.39 0.85 8.09
N VAL A 273 -10.34 0.35 7.43
CA VAL A 273 -9.41 -0.64 7.98
C VAL A 273 -8.70 -0.10 9.22
N LEU A 274 -8.13 1.11 9.15
CA LEU A 274 -7.42 1.70 10.30
C LEU A 274 -8.36 2.06 11.45
N ARG A 275 -9.59 2.53 11.18
CA ARG A 275 -10.59 2.78 12.24
C ARG A 275 -10.96 1.49 12.96
N ARG A 276 -11.13 0.38 12.23
CA ARG A 276 -11.36 -0.93 12.83
C ARG A 276 -10.18 -1.36 13.70
N PHE A 277 -8.96 -1.24 13.18
CA PHE A 277 -7.76 -1.62 13.92
C PHE A 277 -7.57 -0.76 15.19
N ALA A 278 -7.86 0.54 15.11
CA ALA A 278 -7.86 1.43 16.28
C ALA A 278 -8.85 0.98 17.36
N ARG A 279 -10.06 0.52 16.96
CA ARG A 279 -11.05 -0.01 17.90
C ARG A 279 -10.58 -1.30 18.57
N GLU A 280 -9.89 -2.17 17.83
CA GLU A 280 -9.31 -3.41 18.36
C GLU A 280 -8.23 -3.09 19.40
N ILE A 281 -7.27 -2.22 19.07
CA ILE A 281 -6.23 -1.77 20.02
C ILE A 281 -6.84 -1.10 21.26
N ARG A 282 -7.89 -0.29 21.08
CA ARG A 282 -8.53 0.44 22.18
C ARG A 282 -9.10 -0.48 23.27
N ARG A 283 -9.46 -1.72 22.94
CA ARG A 283 -9.95 -2.71 23.93
C ARG A 283 -8.88 -3.12 24.94
N HIS A 284 -7.61 -2.96 24.60
CA HIS A 284 -6.47 -3.27 25.47
C HIS A 284 -5.94 -2.05 26.22
N LEU A 285 -6.44 -0.84 25.93
CA LEU A 285 -6.05 0.34 26.67
C LEU A 285 -6.70 0.30 28.06
N PRO A 286 -5.94 0.59 29.14
CA PRO A 286 -6.57 0.83 30.43
C PRO A 286 -7.63 1.91 30.25
N VAL A 287 -8.84 1.65 30.72
CA VAL A 287 -9.89 2.65 30.77
C VAL A 287 -9.32 3.82 31.57
N ASN A 288 -9.25 5.00 30.96
CA ASN A 288 -8.80 6.18 31.69
C ASN A 288 -9.87 6.47 32.75
N PRO A 289 -9.57 6.34 34.06
CA PRO A 289 -10.57 6.48 35.13
C PRO A 289 -11.35 7.79 35.03
N LEU A 290 -10.65 8.88 34.68
CA LEU A 290 -11.26 10.19 34.45
C LEU A 290 -12.27 10.19 33.30
N ARG A 291 -11.97 9.54 32.17
CA ARG A 291 -12.93 9.46 31.04
C ARG A 291 -14.13 8.59 31.37
N GLU A 292 -13.94 7.57 32.18
CA GLU A 292 -15.03 6.69 32.61
C GLU A 292 -15.97 7.43 33.55
N LEU A 293 -15.42 8.14 34.52
CA LEU A 293 -16.18 9.01 35.41
C LEU A 293 -16.89 10.12 34.62
N GLN A 294 -16.23 10.73 33.64
CA GLN A 294 -16.86 11.73 32.76
C GLN A 294 -18.05 11.16 31.99
N ARG A 295 -17.92 9.92 31.46
CA ARG A 295 -18.99 9.25 30.73
C ARG A 295 -20.17 8.92 31.64
N ARG A 296 -19.90 8.41 32.84
CA ARG A 296 -20.93 8.12 33.86
C ARG A 296 -21.63 9.40 34.31
N LEU A 297 -20.90 10.51 34.41
CA LEU A 297 -21.46 11.82 34.72
C LEU A 297 -22.43 12.28 33.65
N ASP A 298 -22.04 12.21 32.37
CA ASP A 298 -22.90 12.59 31.25
C ASP A 298 -24.18 11.74 31.21
N GLU A 299 -24.07 10.45 31.51
CA GLU A 299 -25.20 9.51 31.57
C GLU A 299 -26.13 9.81 32.76
N ALA A 300 -25.57 10.09 33.95
CA ALA A 300 -26.33 10.48 35.13
C ALA A 300 -27.07 11.81 34.94
N VAL A 301 -26.47 12.78 34.25
CA VAL A 301 -27.12 14.06 33.91
C VAL A 301 -28.28 13.84 32.92
N ARG A 302 -28.07 13.02 31.89
CA ARG A 302 -29.09 12.70 30.89
C ARG A 302 -30.29 11.97 31.49
N GLU A 303 -30.06 11.16 32.51
CA GLU A 303 -31.09 10.38 33.22
C GLU A 303 -31.61 11.10 34.47
N GLU A 304 -31.27 12.37 34.65
CA GLU A 304 -31.73 13.23 35.76
C GLU A 304 -31.37 12.68 37.15
N ARG A 305 -30.35 11.83 37.24
CA ARG A 305 -29.77 11.31 38.48
C ARG A 305 -28.79 12.33 39.07
N TYR A 306 -29.33 13.49 39.49
CA TYR A 306 -28.52 14.64 39.89
C TYR A 306 -27.60 14.40 41.10
N GLU A 307 -28.00 13.57 42.07
CA GLU A 307 -27.15 13.19 43.20
C GLU A 307 -25.93 12.35 42.78
N GLU A 308 -26.12 11.46 41.82
CA GLU A 308 -25.03 10.67 41.26
C GLU A 308 -24.11 11.54 40.40
N ALA A 309 -24.68 12.47 39.63
CA ALA A 309 -23.92 13.45 38.87
C ALA A 309 -23.06 14.35 39.79
N ALA A 310 -23.58 14.79 40.93
CA ALA A 310 -22.81 15.57 41.91
C ALA A 310 -21.61 14.76 42.46
N ARG A 311 -21.86 13.52 42.92
CA ARG A 311 -20.79 12.61 43.40
C ARG A 311 -19.71 12.36 42.35
N LEU A 312 -20.11 12.12 41.10
CA LEU A 312 -19.18 11.89 39.99
C LEU A 312 -18.36 13.13 39.64
N ARG A 313 -18.91 14.35 39.77
CA ARG A 313 -18.15 15.60 39.59
C ARG A 313 -17.06 15.75 40.65
N ASP A 314 -17.38 15.50 41.91
CA ASP A 314 -16.42 15.59 43.02
C ASP A 314 -15.29 14.57 42.86
N GLU A 315 -15.62 13.35 42.43
CA GLU A 315 -14.62 12.30 42.17
C GLU A 315 -13.69 12.65 41.00
N ILE A 316 -14.22 13.29 39.95
CA ILE A 316 -13.43 13.82 38.83
C ILE A 316 -12.49 14.94 39.29
N GLU A 317 -12.97 15.87 40.12
CA GLU A 317 -12.13 16.94 40.68
C GLU A 317 -10.99 16.38 41.54
N ARG A 318 -11.31 15.42 42.42
CA ARG A 318 -10.31 14.75 43.27
C ARG A 318 -9.24 14.01 42.46
N LEU A 319 -9.61 13.34 41.37
CA LEU A 319 -8.66 12.68 40.47
C LEU A 319 -7.83 13.66 39.63
N LYS A 320 -8.32 14.88 39.39
CA LYS A 320 -7.57 15.95 38.70
C LYS A 320 -6.57 16.66 39.62
N SER A 321 -6.86 16.76 40.91
CA SER A 321 -6.02 17.44 41.90
C SER A 321 -4.87 16.59 42.46
N GLN A 322 -4.84 15.27 42.19
CA GLN A 322 -3.70 14.42 42.56
C GLN A 322 -2.48 14.70 41.65
N PRO A 323 -1.28 14.94 42.21
CA PRO A 323 -0.05 15.11 41.43
C PRO A 323 0.25 13.84 40.65
N ARG A 324 0.54 13.96 39.35
CA ARG A 324 1.03 12.84 38.55
C ARG A 324 2.47 12.55 38.94
N THR A 325 2.69 11.58 39.81
CA THR A 325 4.01 10.96 40.06
C THR A 325 4.52 10.22 38.84
#